data_AF-A0A5R2NC32-F1
#
_entry.id   AF-A0A5R2NC32-F1
#
_cell.length_a   1.000
_cell.length_b   1.000
_cell.length_c   1.000
_cell.angle_alpha   90.00
_cell.angle_beta   90.00
_cell.angle_gamma   90.00
#
_symmetry.space_group_name_H-M   'P 1'
#
loop_
_entity.id
_entity.type
_entity.pdbx_description
1 polymer ?
#
loop_
_entity_poly.entity_id
_entity_poly.type
_entity_poly.pdbx_seq_one_letter_code
_entity_poly.pdbx_strand_id
1 'polypeptide(L)'
;MKYKTQKVAMTYFYGALVLFLAQLAFGVLAGTVYVMPNTLSVILPFNIIRMIHTNALIVWLLMGFMGATYYLLPEETETELFSPKLAIVQFWTFFIAAGITVVGYMFKIHEGREFLEQPFAIKVGIVLVVLMFLF
;
A
#
# COMPACT_ATOMS: atom_id res chain seq x y z
N MET A 1 15.54 -14.02 15.26
CA MET A 1 15.26 -12.63 15.65
C MET A 1 15.94 -12.40 16.99
N LYS A 2 16.94 -11.51 17.01
CA LYS A 2 17.70 -11.14 18.22
C LYS A 2 16.82 -10.30 19.16
N TYR A 3 15.91 -9.51 18.57
CA TYR A 3 14.96 -8.64 19.26
C TYR A 3 13.53 -9.12 19.04
N LYS A 4 12.68 -9.06 20.06
CA LYS A 4 11.29 -9.56 19.97
C LYS A 4 10.45 -8.70 19.02
N THR A 5 10.74 -7.40 18.94
CA THR A 5 9.98 -6.43 18.16
C THR A 5 10.22 -6.52 16.65
N GLN A 6 11.27 -7.21 16.20
CA GLN A 6 11.49 -7.54 14.78
C GLN A 6 10.31 -8.32 14.17
N LYS A 7 9.51 -9.02 14.98
CA LYS A 7 8.31 -9.75 14.52
C LYS A 7 7.28 -8.84 13.87
N VAL A 8 7.24 -7.55 14.20
CA VAL A 8 6.30 -6.58 13.60
C VAL A 8 6.52 -6.46 12.09
N ALA A 9 7.77 -6.61 11.62
CA ALA A 9 8.10 -6.59 10.20
C ALA A 9 7.31 -7.63 9.39
N MET A 10 7.00 -8.80 9.99
CA MET A 10 6.25 -9.85 9.30
C MET A 10 4.84 -9.40 8.92
N THR A 11 4.18 -8.61 9.77
CA THR A 11 2.86 -8.04 9.46
C THR A 11 2.94 -7.17 8.21
N TYR A 12 3.95 -6.32 8.11
CA TYR A 12 4.21 -5.48 6.95
C TYR A 12 4.50 -6.31 5.70
N PHE A 13 5.35 -7.33 5.80
CA PHE A 13 5.67 -8.20 4.65
C PHE A 13 4.46 -8.98 4.15
N TYR A 14 3.63 -9.52 5.05
CA TYR A 14 2.40 -10.19 4.63
C TYR A 14 1.43 -9.23 3.94
N GLY A 15 1.23 -8.01 4.49
CA GLY A 15 0.41 -6.99 3.85
C GLY A 15 0.95 -6.56 2.48
N ALA A 16 2.26 -6.32 2.39
CA ALA A 16 2.94 -5.97 1.14
C ALA A 16 2.80 -7.07 0.09
N LEU A 17 2.96 -8.35 0.46
CA LEU A 17 2.78 -9.48 -0.45
C LEU A 17 1.34 -9.58 -0.97
N VAL A 18 0.34 -9.36 -0.10
CA VAL A 18 -1.07 -9.34 -0.52
C VAL A 18 -1.31 -8.23 -1.55
N LEU A 19 -0.81 -7.03 -1.30
CA LEU A 19 -0.95 -5.90 -2.24
C LEU A 19 -0.13 -6.09 -3.51
N PHE A 20 1.03 -6.74 -3.45
CA PHE A 20 1.83 -7.10 -4.60
C PHE A 20 1.07 -8.07 -5.52
N LEU A 21 0.46 -9.12 -4.96
CA LEU A 21 -0.36 -10.04 -5.73
C LEU A 21 -1.57 -9.34 -6.36
N ALA A 22 -2.22 -8.43 -5.63
CA ALA A 22 -3.28 -7.60 -6.19
C ALA A 22 -2.76 -6.73 -7.34
N GLN A 23 -1.62 -6.07 -7.18
CA GLN A 23 -1.00 -5.24 -8.21
C GLN A 23 -0.70 -6.04 -9.50
N LEU A 24 -0.16 -7.26 -9.37
CA LEU A 24 0.07 -8.15 -10.50
C LEU A 24 -1.25 -8.54 -11.19
N ALA A 25 -2.29 -8.87 -10.43
CA ALA A 25 -3.60 -9.22 -10.98
C ALA A 25 -4.20 -8.07 -11.82
N PHE A 26 -4.15 -6.83 -11.32
CA PHE A 26 -4.59 -5.65 -12.09
C PHE A 26 -3.67 -5.34 -13.28
N GLY A 27 -2.38 -5.68 -13.21
CA GLY A 27 -1.44 -5.56 -14.32
C GLY A 27 -1.76 -6.53 -15.46
N VAL A 28 -2.04 -7.79 -15.13
CA VAL A 28 -2.49 -8.80 -16.09
C VAL A 28 -3.83 -8.36 -16.70
N LEU A 29 -4.76 -7.89 -15.88
CA LEU A 29 -6.05 -7.39 -16.36
C LEU A 29 -5.89 -6.21 -17.33
N ALA A 30 -5.00 -5.26 -17.04
CA ALA A 30 -4.69 -4.16 -17.96
C ALA A 30 -4.15 -4.68 -19.30
N GLY A 31 -3.25 -5.67 -19.27
CA GLY A 31 -2.75 -6.35 -20.47
C GLY A 31 -3.85 -7.05 -21.26
N THR A 32 -4.77 -7.74 -20.59
CA THR A 32 -5.94 -8.37 -21.22
C THR A 32 -6.84 -7.35 -21.89
N VAL A 33 -7.15 -6.23 -21.22
CA VAL A 33 -7.96 -5.15 -21.80
C VAL A 33 -7.26 -4.51 -23.01
N TYR A 34 -5.92 -4.45 -23.01
CA TYR A 34 -5.17 -3.95 -24.16
C TYR A 34 -5.34 -4.82 -25.42
N VAL A 35 -5.39 -6.14 -25.26
CA VAL A 35 -5.61 -7.10 -26.37
C VAL A 35 -7.10 -7.29 -26.70
N MET A 36 -7.97 -7.20 -25.69
CA MET A 36 -9.43 -7.39 -25.79
C MET A 36 -10.18 -6.19 -25.18
N PRO A 37 -10.31 -5.06 -25.92
CA PRO A 37 -10.77 -3.77 -25.38
C PRO A 37 -12.17 -3.72 -24.78
N ASN A 38 -13.06 -4.65 -25.16
CA ASN A 38 -14.43 -4.70 -24.67
C ASN A 38 -14.55 -5.40 -23.29
N THR A 39 -13.47 -5.96 -22.76
CA THR A 39 -13.47 -6.66 -21.47
C THR A 39 -13.66 -5.66 -20.33
N LEU A 40 -14.73 -5.79 -19.55
CA LEU A 40 -15.05 -4.94 -18.39
C LEU A 40 -15.13 -3.43 -18.69
N SER A 41 -15.21 -3.02 -19.96
CA SER A 41 -15.07 -1.61 -20.38
C SER A 41 -16.05 -0.64 -19.72
N VAL A 42 -17.22 -1.12 -19.29
CA VAL A 42 -18.25 -0.32 -18.58
C VAL A 42 -18.01 -0.27 -17.08
N ILE A 43 -17.63 -1.39 -16.46
CA ILE A 43 -17.56 -1.55 -15.00
C ILE A 43 -16.20 -1.08 -14.48
N LEU A 44 -15.12 -1.45 -15.17
CA LEU A 44 -13.74 -1.18 -14.77
C LEU A 44 -12.92 -0.75 -16.00
N PRO A 45 -13.05 0.51 -16.45
CA PRO A 45 -12.35 0.99 -17.63
C PRO A 45 -10.84 1.06 -17.41
N PHE A 46 -10.07 1.03 -18.51
CA PHE A 46 -8.61 0.91 -18.49
C PHE A 46 -7.91 1.95 -17.60
N ASN A 47 -8.40 3.20 -17.58
CA ASN A 47 -7.83 4.26 -16.75
C ASN A 47 -7.94 3.94 -15.25
N ILE A 48 -9.04 3.31 -14.80
CA ILE A 48 -9.22 2.89 -13.40
C ILE A 48 -8.34 1.69 -13.09
N ILE A 49 -8.24 0.70 -13.99
CA ILE A 49 -7.35 -0.45 -13.83
C ILE A 49 -5.90 0.02 -13.68
N ARG A 50 -5.45 0.94 -14.56
CA ARG A 50 -4.11 1.51 -14.51
C ARG A 50 -3.85 2.24 -13.19
N MET A 51 -4.82 3.01 -12.73
CA MET A 51 -4.75 3.75 -11.47
C MET A 51 -4.61 2.81 -10.27
N ILE A 52 -5.41 1.74 -10.21
CA ILE A 52 -5.30 0.72 -9.16
C ILE A 52 -3.92 0.04 -9.22
N HIS A 53 -3.48 -0.37 -10.41
CA HIS A 53 -2.20 -1.05 -10.61
C HIS A 53 -0.99 -0.21 -10.15
N THR A 54 -0.92 1.05 -10.60
CA THR A 54 0.21 1.95 -10.30
C THR A 54 0.22 2.43 -8.85
N ASN A 55 -0.94 2.69 -8.24
CA ASN A 55 -0.99 3.08 -6.84
C ASN A 55 -0.76 1.90 -5.89
N ALA A 56 -1.24 0.70 -6.24
CA ALA A 56 -0.93 -0.51 -5.48
C ALA A 56 0.58 -0.77 -5.48
N LEU A 57 1.28 -0.53 -6.62
CA LEU A 57 2.74 -0.59 -6.71
C LEU A 57 3.43 0.28 -5.65
N ILE A 58 3.02 1.54 -5.54
CA ILE A 58 3.60 2.49 -4.57
C ILE A 58 3.34 2.01 -3.14
N VAL A 59 2.10 1.64 -2.82
CA VAL A 59 1.72 1.28 -1.45
C VAL A 59 2.46 0.02 -0.99
N TRP A 60 2.49 -1.05 -1.79
CA TRP A 60 3.15 -2.28 -1.36
C TRP A 60 4.66 -2.10 -1.20
N LEU A 61 5.30 -1.29 -2.05
CA LEU A 61 6.72 -0.95 -1.91
C LEU A 61 6.98 -0.19 -0.61
N LEU A 62 6.16 0.82 -0.29
CA LEU A 62 6.28 1.56 0.97
C LEU A 62 6.07 0.65 2.19
N MET A 63 5.10 -0.26 2.13
CA MET A 63 4.92 -1.27 3.19
C MET A 63 6.13 -2.19 3.33
N GLY A 64 6.71 -2.61 2.21
CA GLY A 64 7.94 -3.39 2.19
C GLY A 64 9.11 -2.65 2.82
N PHE A 65 9.29 -1.36 2.50
CA PHE A 65 10.32 -0.52 3.10
C PHE A 65 10.12 -0.34 4.61
N MET A 66 8.90 0.00 5.05
CA MET A 66 8.59 0.12 6.47
C MET A 66 8.84 -1.20 7.22
N GLY A 67 8.42 -2.33 6.65
CA GLY A 67 8.68 -3.66 7.21
C GLY A 67 10.17 -3.98 7.31
N ALA A 68 10.94 -3.70 6.26
CA ALA A 68 12.39 -3.88 6.26
C ALA A 68 13.07 -3.01 7.32
N THR A 69 12.67 -1.74 7.46
CA THR A 69 13.18 -0.87 8.53
C THR A 69 12.85 -1.43 9.91
N TYR A 70 11.62 -1.88 10.16
CA TYR A 70 11.27 -2.47 11.47
C TYR A 70 12.00 -3.78 11.78
N TYR A 71 12.51 -4.47 10.75
CA TYR A 71 13.36 -5.64 10.94
C TYR A 71 14.82 -5.23 11.25
N LEU A 72 15.38 -4.30 10.48
CA LEU A 72 16.78 -3.89 10.57
C LEU A 72 17.07 -2.97 11.75
N LEU A 73 16.16 -2.02 12.04
CA LEU A 73 16.41 -0.97 13.02
C LEU A 73 16.75 -1.51 14.42
N PRO A 74 16.04 -2.51 14.99
CA PRO A 74 16.43 -3.08 16.28
C PRO A 74 17.82 -3.73 16.27
N GLU A 75 18.23 -4.29 15.14
CA GLU A 75 19.51 -4.97 14.99
C GLU A 75 20.67 -3.98 14.95
N GLU A 76 20.53 -2.90 14.18
CA GLU A 76 21.55 -1.85 14.01
C GLU A 76 21.66 -0.92 15.22
N THR A 77 20.55 -0.67 15.92
CA THR A 77 20.54 0.20 17.11
C THR A 77 20.72 -0.57 18.41
N GLU A 78 20.84 -1.89 18.32
CA GLU A 78 20.94 -2.84 19.41
C GLU A 78 19.86 -2.72 20.51
N THR A 79 18.71 -2.13 20.19
CA THR A 79 17.60 -1.91 21.12
C THR A 79 16.26 -2.36 20.51
N GLU A 80 15.27 -2.64 21.35
CA GLU A 80 13.92 -2.92 20.86
C GLU A 80 13.26 -1.65 20.27
N LEU A 81 12.27 -1.83 19.39
CA LEU A 81 11.46 -0.72 18.88
C LEU A 81 10.80 0.05 20.03
N PHE A 82 10.79 1.38 19.94
CA PHE A 82 10.18 2.26 20.94
C PHE A 82 8.73 1.90 21.24
N SER A 83 7.91 1.69 20.20
CA SER A 83 6.51 1.31 20.35
C SER A 83 6.05 0.32 19.27
N PRO A 84 6.05 -0.99 19.57
CA PRO A 84 5.52 -2.02 18.66
C PRO A 84 4.02 -1.83 18.36
N LYS A 85 3.27 -1.29 19.33
CA LYS A 85 1.84 -1.00 19.16
C LYS A 85 1.63 0.11 18.12
N LEU A 86 2.45 1.15 18.14
CA LEU A 86 2.38 2.24 17.17
C LEU A 86 2.62 1.70 15.75
N ALA A 87 3.65 0.86 15.59
CA ALA A 87 3.95 0.23 14.30
C ALA A 87 2.80 -0.65 13.78
N ILE A 88 2.05 -1.36 14.65
CA ILE A 88 0.87 -2.12 14.25
C ILE A 88 -0.31 -1.21 13.86
N VAL A 89 -0.54 -0.12 14.61
CA VAL A 89 -1.60 0.86 14.27
C VAL A 89 -1.28 1.55 12.95
N GLN A 90 -0.02 1.90 12.71
CA GLN A 90 0.47 2.45 11.45
C GLN A 90 0.17 1.49 10.29
N PHE A 91 0.49 0.20 10.46
CA PHE A 91 0.21 -0.82 9.45
C PHE A 91 -1.27 -0.84 9.05
N TRP A 92 -2.17 -0.97 10.04
CA TRP A 92 -3.60 -1.08 9.75
C TRP A 92 -4.17 0.21 9.18
N THR A 93 -3.74 1.36 9.69
CA THR A 93 -4.14 2.66 9.13
C THR A 93 -3.76 2.76 7.66
N PHE A 94 -2.53 2.40 7.30
CA PHE A 94 -2.06 2.46 5.92
C PHE A 94 -2.75 1.43 5.02
N PHE A 95 -2.86 0.19 5.49
CA PHE A 95 -3.46 -0.91 4.74
C PHE A 95 -4.96 -0.67 4.47
N ILE A 96 -5.71 -0.20 5.48
CA ILE A 96 -7.12 0.14 5.32
C ILE A 96 -7.30 1.35 4.40
N ALA A 97 -6.47 2.39 4.54
CA ALA A 97 -6.51 3.55 3.65
C ALA A 97 -6.28 3.14 2.19
N ALA A 98 -5.35 2.22 1.93
CA ALA A 98 -5.13 1.66 0.60
C ALA A 98 -6.37 0.92 0.06
N GLY A 99 -7.00 0.08 0.89
CA GLY A 99 -8.25 -0.60 0.53
C GLY A 99 -9.40 0.37 0.22
N ILE A 100 -9.62 1.37 1.07
CA ILE A 100 -10.63 2.43 0.87
C ILE A 100 -10.37 3.17 -0.45
N THR A 101 -9.10 3.47 -0.74
CA THR A 101 -8.70 4.15 -1.97
C THR A 101 -9.06 3.35 -3.22
N VAL A 102 -8.73 2.04 -3.24
CA VAL A 102 -9.07 1.16 -4.36
C VAL A 102 -10.59 1.10 -4.58
N VAL A 103 -11.37 0.99 -3.50
CA VAL A 103 -12.83 1.05 -3.58
C VAL A 103 -13.28 2.40 -4.13
N GLY A 104 -12.74 3.51 -3.63
CA GLY A 104 -13.03 4.86 -4.11
C GLY A 104 -12.81 5.02 -5.61
N TYR A 105 -11.71 4.45 -6.14
CA TYR A 105 -11.43 4.46 -7.58
C TYR A 105 -12.54 3.79 -8.40
N MET A 106 -13.08 2.66 -7.92
CA MET A 106 -14.21 1.96 -8.59
C MET A 106 -15.50 2.81 -8.62
N PHE A 107 -15.69 3.69 -7.64
CA PHE A 107 -16.80 4.64 -7.58
C PHE A 107 -16.48 6.00 -8.21
N LYS A 108 -15.37 6.12 -8.96
CA LYS A 108 -14.92 7.35 -9.61
C LYS A 108 -14.61 8.51 -8.63
N ILE A 109 -14.27 8.17 -7.39
CA ILE A 109 -13.83 9.11 -6.36
C ILE A 109 -12.30 9.14 -6.38
N HIS A 110 -11.74 9.97 -7.27
CA HIS A 110 -10.30 10.11 -7.45
C HIS A 110 -9.92 11.48 -8.03
N GLU A 111 -8.64 11.81 -7.93
CA GLU A 111 -8.04 12.98 -8.59
C GLU A 111 -7.43 12.59 -9.95
N GLY A 112 -6.92 13.57 -10.71
CA GLY A 112 -6.48 13.37 -12.10
C GLY A 112 -4.98 13.34 -12.34
N ARG A 113 -4.14 13.55 -11.30
CA ARG A 113 -2.69 13.58 -11.45
C ARG A 113 -2.11 12.19 -11.24
N GLU A 114 -1.29 11.72 -12.19
CA GLU A 114 -0.70 10.38 -12.14
C GLU A 114 0.07 10.14 -10.85
N PHE A 115 -0.11 8.95 -10.25
CA PHE A 115 0.44 8.52 -8.95
C PHE A 115 -0.07 9.30 -7.72
N LEU A 116 -0.95 10.26 -7.94
CA LEU A 116 -1.54 11.13 -6.92
C LEU A 116 -3.06 11.16 -7.09
N GLU A 117 -3.65 10.08 -7.58
CA GLU A 117 -5.09 9.98 -7.80
C GLU A 117 -5.89 9.78 -6.51
N GLN A 118 -5.22 9.50 -5.39
CA GLN A 118 -5.89 9.42 -4.10
C GLN A 118 -6.57 10.76 -3.77
N PRO A 119 -7.79 10.76 -3.23
CA PRO A 119 -8.40 11.97 -2.71
C PRO A 119 -7.53 12.62 -1.62
N PHE A 120 -7.58 13.95 -1.52
CA PHE A 120 -6.85 14.72 -0.51
C PHE A 120 -6.89 14.12 0.91
N ALA A 121 -8.05 13.66 1.38
CA ALA A 121 -8.20 13.06 2.71
C ALA A 121 -7.30 11.83 2.92
N ILE A 122 -7.19 10.97 1.91
CA ILE A 122 -6.30 9.80 1.94
C ILE A 122 -4.84 10.25 1.97
N LYS A 123 -4.46 11.25 1.17
CA LYS A 123 -3.09 11.79 1.15
C LYS A 123 -2.67 12.30 2.53
N VAL A 124 -3.55 13.03 3.22
CA VAL A 124 -3.32 13.44 4.62
C VAL A 124 -3.12 12.22 5.53
N GLY A 125 -3.93 11.18 5.37
CA GLY A 125 -3.76 9.91 6.09
C GLY A 125 -2.39 9.25 5.84
N ILE A 126 -1.90 9.27 4.60
CA ILE A 126 -0.56 8.76 4.26
C ILE A 126 0.53 9.57 4.97
N VAL A 127 0.40 10.90 5.01
CA VAL A 127 1.36 11.74 5.75
C VAL A 127 1.36 11.39 7.24
N LEU A 128 0.19 11.17 7.85
CA LEU A 128 0.10 10.76 9.25
C LEU A 128 0.79 9.40 9.49
N VAL A 129 0.61 8.44 8.59
CA VAL A 129 1.31 7.13 8.64
C VAL A 129 2.83 7.33 8.59
N VAL A 130 3.32 8.22 7.73
CA VAL A 130 4.77 8.51 7.63
C VAL A 130 5.27 9.22 8.89
N LEU A 131 4.50 10.14 9.48
CA LEU A 131 4.87 10.78 10.74
C LEU A 131 4.91 9.78 11.91
N MET A 132 3.98 8.82 11.96
CA MET A 132 4.03 7.72 12.93
C MET A 132 5.26 6.83 12.74
N PHE A 133 5.73 6.66 11.50
CA PHE A 133 6.89 5.84 11.18
C PHE A 133 8.22 6.49 11.60
N LEU A 134 8.30 7.82 11.46
CA LEU A 134 9.50 8.59 11.79
C LEU A 134 9.68 8.83 13.30
N PHE A 135 8.62 8.65 14.08
CA PHE A 135 8.63 8.77 15.53
C PHE A 135 9.04 7.46 16.22
#